data_AF-A0A4Y9SLM9-F1
#
_entry.id   AF-A0A4Y9SLM9-F1
#
_cell.length_a   1.000
_cell.length_b   1.000
_cell.length_c   1.000
_cell.angle_alpha   90.00
_cell.angle_beta   90.00
_cell.angle_gamma   90.00
#
_symmetry.space_group_name_H-M   'P 1'
#
loop_
_entity.id
_entity.type
_entity.pdbx_description
1 polymer ?
#
loop_
_entity_poly.entity_id
_entity_poly.type
_entity_poly.pdbx_seq_one_letter_code
_entity_poly.pdbx_strand_id
1 'polypeptide(L)'
;MTTTIAERVIDFLGNLQGMDRLQTLIEEPRKAVIDLNTAAIIEADPKYPDGEILLYERANGAQSRIHTHKLIEQLFVRHASELAVTEGGTVKDQYTHISEHFYRKTGFGQ
;
A
#
# COMPACT_ATOMS: atom_id res chain seq x y z
N MET A 1 -7.70 19.38 6.27
CA MET A 1 -6.46 18.74 6.76
C MET A 1 -5.65 18.33 5.55
N THR A 2 -4.33 18.52 5.57
CA THR A 2 -3.43 18.12 4.48
C THR A 2 -3.22 16.62 4.52
N THR A 3 -3.44 15.92 3.40
CA THR A 3 -3.19 14.48 3.31
C THR A 3 -1.69 14.17 3.46
N THR A 4 -1.32 13.27 4.37
CA THR A 4 0.08 12.89 4.61
C THR A 4 0.62 11.94 3.53
N ILE A 5 1.94 11.73 3.45
CA ILE A 5 2.52 10.74 2.52
C ILE A 5 2.01 9.33 2.88
N ALA A 6 2.03 8.96 4.17
CA ALA A 6 1.53 7.68 4.64
C ALA A 6 0.09 7.41 4.18
N GLU A 7 -0.78 8.40 4.26
CA GLU A 7 -2.16 8.29 3.78
C GLU A 7 -2.24 8.11 2.27
N ARG A 8 -1.42 8.83 1.49
CA ARG A 8 -1.34 8.62 0.02
C ARG A 8 -0.80 7.24 -0.33
N VAL A 9 0.10 6.68 0.47
CA VAL A 9 0.58 5.30 0.31
C VAL A 9 -0.58 4.32 0.50
N ILE A 10 -1.35 4.44 1.57
CA ILE A 10 -2.54 3.59 1.80
C ILE A 10 -3.53 3.72 0.64
N ASP A 11 -3.79 4.94 0.17
CA ASP A 11 -4.68 5.17 -0.98
C ASP A 11 -4.18 4.48 -2.25
N PHE A 12 -2.87 4.54 -2.51
CA PHE A 12 -2.27 3.88 -3.66
C PHE A 12 -2.41 2.36 -3.56
N LEU A 13 -2.14 1.79 -2.38
CA LEU A 13 -2.27 0.36 -2.14
C LEU A 13 -3.71 -0.13 -2.31
N GLY A 14 -4.71 0.67 -1.89
CA GLY A 14 -6.12 0.37 -2.15
C GLY A 14 -6.42 0.29 -3.64
N ASN A 15 -6.04 1.34 -4.39
CA ASN A 15 -6.22 1.39 -5.84
C ASN A 15 -5.53 0.22 -6.56
N LEU A 16 -4.35 -0.20 -6.09
CA LEU A 16 -3.58 -1.31 -6.66
C LEU A 16 -4.36 -2.63 -6.58
N GLN A 17 -5.14 -2.83 -5.53
CA GLN A 17 -5.92 -4.06 -5.31
C GLN A 17 -7.34 -3.98 -5.86
N GLY A 18 -7.70 -2.90 -6.57
CA GLY A 18 -9.06 -2.64 -7.00
C GLY A 18 -10.04 -2.46 -5.83
N MET A 19 -9.52 -2.19 -4.62
CA MET A 19 -10.31 -1.93 -3.43
C MET A 19 -10.42 -0.43 -3.23
N ASP A 20 -11.65 0.05 -3.12
CA ASP A 20 -11.87 1.41 -2.62
C ASP A 20 -11.51 1.47 -1.12
N ARG A 21 -11.35 2.68 -0.58
CA ARG A 21 -10.92 2.88 0.82
C ARG A 21 -11.85 2.16 1.80
N LEU A 22 -11.29 1.44 2.77
CA LEU A 22 -12.07 0.97 3.91
C LEU A 22 -12.26 2.14 4.90
N GLN A 23 -13.35 2.90 4.76
CA GLN A 23 -13.76 3.87 5.78
C GLN A 23 -14.50 3.12 6.89
N THR A 24 -13.82 2.86 8.01
CA THR A 24 -14.50 2.39 9.21
C THR A 24 -15.35 3.52 9.79
N LEU A 25 -16.64 3.26 10.02
CA LEU A 25 -17.62 4.20 10.61
C LEU A 25 -17.39 4.46 12.12
N ILE A 26 -16.17 4.25 12.62
CA ILE A 26 -15.81 4.51 14.01
C ILE A 26 -15.39 5.98 14.11
N GLU A 27 -15.56 6.59 15.30
CA GLU A 27 -15.41 8.02 15.60
C GLU A 27 -14.10 8.68 15.10
N GLU A 28 -13.11 7.89 14.67
CA GLU A 28 -11.96 8.33 13.88
C GLU A 28 -11.81 7.43 12.63
N PRO A 29 -12.00 7.94 11.40
CA PRO A 29 -11.85 7.13 10.19
C PRO A 29 -10.39 6.65 10.06
N ARG A 30 -10.16 5.36 10.33
CA ARG A 30 -8.85 4.73 10.11
C ARG A 30 -8.60 4.62 8.61
N LYS A 31 -7.55 5.26 8.11
CA LYS A 31 -7.10 5.07 6.72
C LYS A 31 -6.33 3.76 6.63
N ALA A 32 -7.02 2.75 6.13
CA ALA A 32 -6.54 1.39 6.02
C ALA A 32 -6.86 0.79 4.65
N VAL A 33 -6.07 -0.21 4.26
CA VAL A 33 -6.31 -1.11 3.13
C VAL A 33 -6.17 -2.54 3.60
N ILE A 34 -6.91 -3.46 2.99
CA ILE A 34 -6.75 -4.89 3.22
C ILE A 34 -5.88 -5.46 2.09
N ASP A 35 -4.78 -6.14 2.43
CA ASP A 35 -4.07 -6.98 1.48
C ASP A 35 -4.82 -8.31 1.30
N LEU A 36 -5.54 -8.45 0.19
CA LEU A 36 -6.41 -9.61 -0.07
C LEU A 36 -5.66 -10.95 -0.12
N ASN A 37 -4.37 -10.93 -0.42
CA ASN A 37 -3.56 -12.16 -0.49
C ASN A 37 -3.18 -12.71 0.89
N THR A 38 -3.03 -11.83 1.88
CA THR A 38 -2.61 -12.20 3.23
C THR A 38 -3.72 -11.99 4.27
N ALA A 39 -4.85 -11.41 3.85
CA ALA A 39 -5.92 -10.88 4.70
C ALA A 39 -5.39 -9.95 5.80
N ALA A 40 -4.29 -9.26 5.54
CA ALA A 40 -3.70 -8.32 6.47
C ALA A 40 -4.30 -6.92 6.29
N ILE A 41 -4.42 -6.18 7.38
CA ILE A 41 -4.81 -4.76 7.36
C ILE A 41 -3.52 -3.93 7.43
N ILE A 42 -3.38 -3.00 6.50
CA ILE A 42 -2.26 -2.07 6.41
C ILE A 42 -2.79 -0.67 6.65
N GLU A 43 -2.18 0.06 7.58
CA GLU A 43 -2.67 1.39 7.99
C GLU A 43 -1.52 2.39 8.11
N ALA A 44 -1.85 3.68 7.95
CA ALA A 44 -0.92 4.75 8.24
C ALA A 44 -0.61 4.79 9.74
N ASP A 45 0.67 4.77 10.13
CA ASP A 45 1.08 5.01 11.52
C ASP A 45 1.11 6.53 11.77
N PRO A 46 0.31 7.08 12.69
CA PRO A 46 0.28 8.53 12.97
C PRO A 46 1.64 9.10 13.40
N LYS A 47 2.57 8.26 13.87
CA LYS A 47 3.93 8.66 14.26
C LYS A 47 4.86 8.85 13.06
N TYR A 48 4.50 8.34 11.88
CA TYR A 48 5.31 8.37 10.66
C TYR A 48 4.49 8.94 9.50
N PRO A 49 4.15 10.25 9.54
CA PRO A 49 3.32 10.89 8.52
C PRO A 49 3.98 10.87 7.12
N ASP A 50 5.30 10.79 7.07
CA ASP A 50 6.07 10.66 5.82
C ASP A 50 6.09 9.23 5.28
N GLY A 51 5.47 8.30 6.02
CA GLY A 51 5.15 6.95 5.57
C GLY A 51 6.34 6.01 5.57
N GLU A 52 7.40 6.24 6.34
CA GLU A 52 8.56 5.35 6.43
C GLU A 52 8.20 4.00 7.08
N ILE A 53 7.19 4.03 7.94
CA ILE A 53 6.66 2.88 8.67
C ILE A 53 5.13 2.90 8.59
N LEU A 54 4.54 1.72 8.35
CA LEU A 54 3.11 1.48 8.40
C LEU A 54 2.78 0.50 9.53
N LEU A 55 1.54 0.54 9.99
CA LEU A 55 0.98 -0.51 10.83
C LEU A 55 0.54 -1.67 9.94
N TYR A 56 0.86 -2.88 10.38
CA TYR A 56 0.51 -4.12 9.69
C TYR A 56 -0.11 -5.09 10.68
N GLU A 57 -1.39 -5.37 10.50
CA GLU A 57 -2.16 -6.32 11.28
C GLU A 57 -2.41 -7.58 10.46
N ARG A 58 -1.91 -8.72 10.95
CA ARG A 58 -2.13 -10.03 10.31
C ARG A 58 -3.57 -10.48 10.51
N ALA A 59 -4.03 -11.41 9.67
CA ALA A 59 -5.37 -12.01 9.78
C ALA A 59 -5.70 -12.63 11.16
N ASN A 60 -4.68 -12.99 11.95
CA ASN A 60 -4.85 -13.48 13.32
C ASN A 60 -4.90 -12.38 14.40
N GLY A 61 -4.97 -11.11 14.00
CA GLY A 61 -4.98 -9.93 14.89
C GLY A 61 -3.60 -9.51 15.41
N ALA A 62 -2.51 -10.19 15.03
CA ALA A 62 -1.18 -9.81 15.47
C ALA A 62 -0.73 -8.53 14.76
N GLN A 63 -0.47 -7.47 15.54
CA GLN A 63 -0.04 -6.17 15.04
C GLN A 63 1.49 -6.02 15.06
N SER A 64 2.01 -5.37 14.02
CA SER A 64 3.43 -5.08 13.87
C SER A 64 3.64 -3.76 13.12
N ARG A 65 4.86 -3.24 13.18
CA ARG A 65 5.32 -2.13 12.34
C ARG A 65 6.17 -2.68 11.21
N ILE A 66 5.92 -2.22 10.00
CA ILE A 66 6.67 -2.63 8.82
C ILE A 66 7.22 -1.40 8.09
N HIS A 67 8.44 -1.52 7.59
CA HIS A 67 9.00 -0.51 6.71
C HIS A 67 8.27 -0.52 5.38
N THR A 68 7.84 0.66 4.95
CA THR A 68 7.05 0.83 3.73
C THR A 68 7.78 0.38 2.48
N HIS A 69 9.08 0.64 2.37
CA HIS A 69 9.88 0.18 1.22
C HIS A 69 9.87 -1.35 1.09
N LYS A 70 9.95 -2.10 2.20
CA LYS A 70 9.94 -3.58 2.18
C LYS A 70 8.58 -4.13 1.77
N LEU A 71 7.51 -3.54 2.32
CA LEU A 71 6.16 -3.95 2.00
C LEU A 71 5.86 -3.70 0.52
N ILE A 72 6.19 -2.51 0.03
CA ILE A 72 5.95 -2.11 -1.35
C ILE A 72 6.72 -2.99 -2.34
N GLU A 73 7.99 -3.27 -2.07
CA GLU A 73 8.80 -4.14 -2.93
C GLU A 73 8.12 -5.51 -3.13
N GLN A 74 7.64 -6.12 -2.04
CA GLN A 74 6.93 -7.39 -2.11
C GLN A 74 5.61 -7.29 -2.87
N LEU A 75 4.80 -6.27 -2.58
CA LEU A 75 3.49 -6.08 -3.22
C LEU A 75 3.63 -5.77 -4.72
N PHE A 76 4.64 -4.98 -5.11
CA PHE A 76 4.86 -4.60 -6.51
C PHE A 76 5.40 -5.74 -7.34
N VAL A 77 6.31 -6.57 -6.82
CA VAL A 77 6.77 -7.76 -7.54
C VAL A 77 5.60 -8.70 -7.82
N ARG A 78 4.72 -8.90 -6.82
CA ARG A 78 3.53 -9.73 -6.98
C ARG A 78 2.58 -9.15 -8.02
N HIS A 79 2.21 -7.88 -7.88
CA HIS A 79 1.28 -7.23 -8.80
C HIS A 79 1.84 -7.13 -10.23
N ALA A 80 3.12 -6.83 -10.38
CA ALA A 80 3.79 -6.82 -11.69
C ALA A 80 3.78 -8.21 -12.35
N SER A 81 3.87 -9.28 -11.55
CA SER A 81 3.77 -10.65 -12.06
C SER A 81 2.37 -10.97 -12.54
N GLU A 82 1.34 -10.51 -11.83
CA GLU A 82 -0.07 -10.64 -12.25
C GLU A 82 -0.31 -9.88 -13.57
N LEU A 83 0.10 -8.61 -13.65
CA LEU A 83 -0.08 -7.79 -14.85
C LEU A 83 0.67 -8.35 -16.07
N ALA A 84 1.88 -8.88 -15.89
CA ALA A 84 2.62 -9.48 -17.00
C ALA A 84 1.89 -10.69 -17.61
N VAL A 85 1.14 -11.44 -16.79
CA VAL A 85 0.30 -12.56 -17.25
C VAL A 85 -0.99 -12.06 -17.90
N THR A 86 -1.66 -11.06 -17.31
CA THR A 86 -3.00 -10.63 -17.76
C THR A 86 -2.98 -9.63 -18.90
N GLU A 87 -1.99 -8.73 -18.92
CA GLU A 87 -1.87 -7.62 -19.88
C GLU A 87 -0.70 -7.83 -20.86
N GLY A 88 0.17 -8.80 -20.59
CA GLY A 88 1.38 -9.07 -21.37
C GLY A 88 2.57 -8.18 -20.97
N GLY A 89 3.68 -8.32 -21.70
CA GLY A 89 4.96 -7.67 -21.39
C GLY A 89 5.82 -8.46 -20.41
N THR A 90 6.84 -7.82 -19.83
CA THR A 90 7.69 -8.46 -18.81
C THR A 90 7.36 -7.98 -17.41
N VAL A 91 7.59 -8.83 -16.41
CA VAL A 91 7.45 -8.47 -14.98
C VAL A 91 8.28 -7.24 -14.64
N LYS A 92 9.46 -7.09 -15.26
CA LYS A 92 10.35 -5.95 -15.04
C LYS A 92 9.72 -4.63 -15.52
N ASP A 93 9.09 -4.65 -16.69
CA ASP A 93 8.45 -3.44 -17.26
C ASP A 93 7.25 -3.02 -16.40
N GLN A 94 6.42 -3.99 -16.00
CA GLN A 94 5.27 -3.75 -15.13
C GLN A 94 5.70 -3.22 -13.76
N TYR A 95 6.72 -3.82 -13.14
CA TYR A 95 7.27 -3.36 -11.87
C TYR A 95 7.79 -1.92 -11.97
N THR A 96 8.51 -1.59 -13.04
CA THR A 96 9.05 -0.25 -13.27
C THR A 96 7.91 0.76 -13.37
N HIS A 97 6.89 0.47 -14.17
CA HIS A 97 5.75 1.35 -14.37
C HIS A 97 4.96 1.60 -13.07
N ILE A 98 4.65 0.55 -12.29
CA ILE A 98 3.96 0.68 -11.01
C ILE A 98 4.80 1.48 -10.02
N SER A 99 6.12 1.23 -9.96
CA SER A 99 7.04 1.93 -9.07
C SER A 99 7.11 3.42 -9.35
N GLU A 100 7.27 3.80 -10.61
CA GLU A 100 7.26 5.22 -11.03
C GLU A 100 5.92 5.89 -10.70
N HIS A 101 4.81 5.20 -10.97
CA HIS A 101 3.49 5.71 -10.65
C HIS A 101 3.31 5.91 -9.14
N PHE A 102 3.76 4.96 -8.33
CA PHE A 102 3.75 5.05 -6.88
C PHE A 102 4.50 6.27 -6.37
N TYR A 103 5.79 6.41 -6.71
CA TYR A 103 6.60 7.54 -6.23
C TYR A 103 6.03 8.88 -6.65
N ARG A 104 5.51 8.98 -7.88
CA ARG A 104 4.86 10.20 -8.39
C ARG A 104 3.56 10.53 -7.66
N LYS A 105 2.73 9.53 -7.30
CA LYS A 105 1.43 9.75 -6.67
C LYS A 105 1.52 9.98 -5.17
N THR A 106 2.50 9.37 -4.51
CA THR A 106 2.61 9.42 -3.04
C THR A 106 3.62 10.46 -2.56
N GLY A 107 4.67 10.73 -3.35
CA GLY A 107 5.81 11.53 -2.91
C GLY A 107 6.70 10.80 -1.90
N PHE A 108 6.53 9.49 -1.71
CA PHE A 108 7.34 8.71 -0.79
C PHE A 108 8.80 8.67 -1.24
N GLY A 109 9.74 8.95 -0.33
CA GLY A 109 11.18 8.92 -0.62
C GLY A 109 11.72 10.09 -1.45
N GLN A 110 10.92 11.14 -1.68
CA GLN A 110 11.36 12.41 -2.28
C GLN A 110 11.87 13.40 -1.22
#